data_AF-A0A1F9AEJ3-F1
#
_entry.id   AF-A0A1F9AEJ3-F1
#
_cell.length_a   1.000
_cell.length_b   1.000
_cell.length_c   1.000
_cell.angle_alpha   90.00
_cell.angle_beta   90.00
_cell.angle_gamma   90.00
#
_symmetry.space_group_name_H-M   'P 1'
#
loop_
_entity.id
_entity.type
_entity.pdbx_description
1 polymer ?
#
loop_
_entity_poly.entity_id
_entity_poly.type
_entity_poly.pdbx_seq_one_letter_code
_entity_poly.pdbx_strand_id
1 'polypeptide(L)' 'MKFMGDADGIAELKTMKETRLDWLKYLLKEAQTNFDNTATFKGQDNKTTYKIVYSPQTGELNVEKLK' A
#
# COMPACT_ATOMS: atom_id res chain seq x y z
N MET A 1 6.17 -0.20 -11.20
CA MET A 1 5.68 -0.54 -9.84
C MET A 1 4.83 -1.78 -9.94
N LYS A 2 5.29 -2.88 -9.38
CA LYS A 2 4.54 -4.14 -9.33
C LYS A 2 4.06 -4.31 -7.89
N PHE A 3 2.75 -4.45 -7.71
CA PHE A 3 2.17 -4.78 -6.43
C PHE A 3 2.18 -6.30 -6.27
N MET A 4 2.73 -6.77 -5.16
CA MET A 4 2.82 -8.18 -4.81
C MET A 4 2.24 -8.39 -3.41
N GLY A 5 1.94 -9.63 -3.03
CA GLY A 5 1.37 -9.95 -1.73
C GLY A 5 -0.13 -10.23 -1.76
N ASP A 6 -0.85 -9.71 -0.77
CA ASP A 6 -2.23 -10.03 -0.48
C ASP A 6 -3.20 -9.54 -1.59
N ALA A 7 -4.03 -10.46 -2.11
CA ALA A 7 -4.93 -10.16 -3.22
C ALA A 7 -6.02 -9.13 -2.85
N ASP A 8 -6.55 -9.21 -1.61
CA ASP A 8 -7.52 -8.23 -1.12
C ASP A 8 -6.88 -6.85 -0.95
N GLY A 9 -5.68 -6.79 -0.37
CA GLY A 9 -4.94 -5.52 -0.25
C GLY A 9 -4.63 -4.87 -1.59
N ILE A 10 -4.29 -5.66 -2.61
CA ILE A 10 -4.08 -5.15 -3.98
C ILE A 10 -5.38 -4.67 -4.61
N ALA A 11 -6.49 -5.39 -4.40
CA ALA A 11 -7.81 -4.95 -4.86
C ALA A 11 -8.20 -3.61 -4.23
N GLU A 12 -7.95 -3.45 -2.93
CA GLU A 12 -8.21 -2.20 -2.20
C GLU A 12 -7.34 -1.04 -2.70
N LEU A 13 -6.07 -1.28 -3.00
CA LEU A 13 -5.21 -0.27 -3.63
C LEU A 13 -5.70 0.12 -5.02
N LYS A 14 -6.28 -0.83 -5.78
CA LYS A 14 -6.88 -0.55 -7.08
C LYS A 14 -8.11 0.33 -6.94
N THR A 15 -9.01 0.02 -6.01
CA THR A 15 -10.17 0.87 -5.67
C THR A 15 -9.73 2.26 -5.19
N MET A 16 -8.66 2.33 -4.38
CA MET A 16 -8.10 3.58 -3.88
C MET A 16 -7.44 4.40 -4.99
N LYS A 17 -6.86 3.76 -6.00
CA LYS A 17 -6.35 4.43 -7.21
C LYS A 17 -7.48 5.13 -7.99
N GLU A 18 -8.66 4.54 -8.01
CA GLU A 18 -9.83 5.09 -8.73
C GLU A 18 -10.56 6.17 -7.93
N THR A 19 -10.62 6.04 -6.62
CA THR A 19 -11.40 6.94 -5.75
C THR A 19 -10.56 8.02 -5.07
N ARG A 20 -9.28 7.76 -4.79
CA ARG A 20 -8.39 8.58 -3.94
C ARG A 20 -6.93 8.51 -4.41
N LEU A 21 -6.70 8.85 -5.68
CA LEU A 21 -5.38 8.74 -6.31
C LEU A 21 -4.28 9.56 -5.60
N ASP A 22 -4.60 10.75 -5.10
CA ASP A 22 -3.66 11.58 -4.33
C ASP A 22 -3.25 10.94 -3.01
N TRP A 23 -4.19 10.27 -2.33
CA TRP A 23 -3.91 9.53 -1.11
C TRP A 23 -3.00 8.33 -1.37
N LEU A 24 -3.23 7.60 -2.47
CA LEU A 24 -2.35 6.52 -2.88
C LEU A 24 -0.92 7.03 -3.17
N LYS A 25 -0.78 8.15 -3.87
CA LYS A 25 0.54 8.77 -4.11
C LYS A 25 1.23 9.15 -2.80
N TYR A 26 0.47 9.70 -1.86
CA TYR A 26 0.98 10.01 -0.53
C TYR A 26 1.52 8.76 0.17
N LEU A 27 0.74 7.67 0.22
CA LEU A 27 1.16 6.40 0.84
C LEU A 27 2.41 5.82 0.17
N LEU A 28 2.47 5.83 -1.16
CA LEU A 28 3.62 5.33 -1.90
C LEU A 28 4.87 6.18 -1.66
N LYS A 29 4.70 7.50 -1.53
CA LYS A 29 5.80 8.40 -1.22
C LYS A 29 6.26 8.22 0.22
N GLU A 30 5.32 8.10 1.17
CA GLU A 30 5.60 7.80 2.57
C GLU A 30 6.38 6.50 2.70
N ALA A 31 5.93 5.42 2.03
CA ALA A 31 6.64 4.15 2.01
C ALA A 31 8.04 4.23 1.37
N GLN A 32 8.33 5.22 0.53
CA GLN A 32 9.67 5.42 -0.04
C GLN A 32 10.56 6.32 0.84
N THR A 33 9.96 7.26 1.57
CA THR A 33 10.71 8.25 2.36
C THR A 33 10.87 7.86 3.81
N ASN A 34 10.02 6.98 4.32
CA ASN A 34 10.06 6.54 5.71
C ASN A 34 11.20 5.53 5.94
N PHE A 35 11.77 5.52 7.14
CA PHE A 35 12.94 4.69 7.49
C PHE A 35 12.66 3.20 7.32
N ASP A 36 11.46 2.77 7.70
CA ASP A 36 11.01 1.38 7.58
C ASP A 36 10.65 0.98 6.14
N ASN A 37 10.66 1.91 5.19
CA ASN A 37 10.14 1.74 3.84
C ASN A 37 8.71 1.15 3.81
N THR A 38 7.89 1.52 4.80
CA THR A 38 6.51 1.03 4.89
C THR A 38 5.52 2.17 5.03
N ALA A 39 4.31 1.93 4.54
CA ALA A 39 3.15 2.77 4.79
C ALA A 39 1.96 1.89 5.18
N THR A 40 1.07 2.39 6.02
CA THR A 40 -0.14 1.67 6.42
C THR A 40 -1.38 2.38 5.92
N PHE A 41 -2.38 1.62 5.51
CA PHE A 41 -3.65 2.16 5.06
C PHE A 41 -4.80 1.27 5.50
N LYS A 42 -5.96 1.88 5.69
CA LYS A 42 -7.20 1.16 5.97
C LYS A 42 -7.89 0.84 4.66
N GLY A 43 -8.42 -0.37 4.56
CA GLY A 43 -9.36 -0.72 3.50
C GLY A 43 -10.65 0.10 3.59
N GLN A 44 -11.44 0.06 2.52
CA GLN A 44 -12.75 0.66 2.38
C GLN A 44 -13.70 0.24 3.52
N ASP A 45 -13.58 -1.00 4.00
CA ASP A 45 -14.35 -1.52 5.14
C ASP A 45 -13.98 -0.83 6.47
N ASN A 46 -12.90 -0.04 6.52
CA ASN A 46 -12.32 0.62 7.70
C ASN A 46 -11.93 -0.31 8.87
N LYS A 47 -12.23 -1.61 8.78
CA LYS A 47 -11.84 -2.62 9.77
C LYS A 47 -10.50 -3.25 9.44
N THR A 48 -10.25 -3.51 8.16
CA THR A 48 -9.01 -4.15 7.72
C THR A 48 -7.92 -3.14 7.51
N THR A 49 -6.76 -3.39 8.12
CA THR A 49 -5.56 -2.55 7.93
C THR A 49 -4.54 -3.32 7.11
N TYR A 50 -4.04 -2.66 6.07
CA TYR A 50 -3.01 -3.17 5.18
C TYR A 50 -1.74 -2.36 5.37
N LYS A 51 -0.60 -3.01 5.10
CA LYS A 51 0.72 -2.42 5.12
C LYS A 51 1.34 -2.60 3.75
N ILE A 52 1.79 -1.51 3.16
CA ILE A 52 2.62 -1.49 1.97
C ILE A 52 4.07 -1.51 2.44
N VAL A 53 4.86 -2.44 1.93
CA VAL A 53 6.29 -2.54 2.15
C VAL A 53 6.97 -2.27 0.82
N TYR A 54 7.72 -1.19 0.74
CA TYR A 54 8.53 -0.85 -0.41
C TYR A 54 9.90 -1.51 -0.29
N SER A 55 10.31 -2.22 -1.33
CA SER A 55 11.64 -2.81 -1.44
C SER A 55 12.52 -1.88 -2.29
N PRO A 56 13.37 -1.02 -1.69
CA PRO A 56 14.20 -0.10 -2.45
C PRO A 56 15.22 -0.80 -3.36
N GLN A 57 15.56 -2.05 -3.05
CA GLN A 57 16.49 -2.86 -3.85
C GLN A 57 15.90 -3.31 -5.19
N THR A 58 14.60 -3.58 -5.25
CA THR A 58 13.91 -4.13 -6.44
C THR A 58 12.87 -3.17 -7.03
N GLY A 59 12.48 -2.12 -6.29
CA GLY A 59 11.39 -1.22 -6.64
C GLY A 59 10.01 -1.87 -6.52
N GLU A 60 9.90 -2.98 -5.80
CA GLU A 60 8.66 -3.72 -5.60
C GLU A 60 7.87 -3.19 -4.40
N LEU A 61 6.55 -3.32 -4.46
CA LEU A 61 5.64 -2.91 -3.40
C LEU A 61 4.86 -4.14 -2.95
N ASN A 62 5.19 -4.66 -1.77
CA ASN A 62 4.50 -5.80 -1.18
C ASN A 62 3.36 -5.32 -0.28
N VAL A 63 2.19 -5.94 -0.38
CA VAL A 63 1.01 -5.58 0.42
C VAL A 63 0.74 -6.71 1.39
N GLU A 64 0.76 -6.38 2.67
CA GLU A 64 0.51 -7.31 3.76
C GLU A 64 -0.76 -6.91 4.51
N LYS A 65 -1.65 -7.87 4.74
CA LYS A 65 -2.81 -7.68 5.61
C LYS A 65 -2.37 -7.81 7.07
N LEU A 66 -2.56 -6.76 7.87
CA LEU A 66 -2.18 -6.75 9.28
C LEU A 66 -3.29 -7.25 10.20
N LYS A 67 -4.55 -6.90 9.91
CA LYS A 67 -5.69 -7.19 10.79
C LYS A 67 -6.98 -7.18 10.02
#